data_AF-A0ABC9ZQ90-F1
#
_entry.id   AF-A0ABC9ZQ90-F1
#
_cell.length_a   1.000
_cell.length_b   1.000
_cell.length_c   1.000
_cell.angle_alpha   90.00
_cell.angle_beta   90.00
_cell.angle_gamma   90.00
#
_symmetry.space_group_name_H-M   'P 1'
#
loop_
_entity.id
_entity.type
_entity.pdbx_description
1 polymer ?
#
loop_
_entity_poly.entity_id
_entity_poly.type
_entity_poly.pdbx_seq_one_letter_code
_entity_poly.pdbx_strand_id
1 'polypeptide(L)'
;MMFNPIMGMAVNLIFGSLVMGTNIPFYFDTIGTMVIAILYGPVLGMATGVGATVVASSFAAYPLAFNPVAILVGFLFGVLGSRSFFRYVTGTIATGLVGGMLCGMVSVYPLIFSFGNSDGIGRPGLLLYFQLITGDERLAIICQALLSHSVDKAFTLLLACTLIRFAPIALRTYFVFPGNRSIVEHIFQESADNKGYSEDAYRASEYSTGT
;
A
#
# COMPACT_ATOMS: atom_id res chain seq x y z
N MET A 1 20.01 -12.08 -4.89
CA MET A 1 18.81 -11.47 -5.52
C MET A 1 17.49 -11.95 -4.87
N MET A 2 17.36 -13.21 -4.44
CA MET A 2 16.12 -13.76 -3.83
C MET A 2 15.83 -13.35 -2.37
N PHE A 3 16.72 -12.64 -1.70
CA PHE A 3 16.55 -12.30 -0.27
C PHE A 3 15.49 -11.21 -0.02
N ASN A 4 15.23 -10.34 -1.00
CA ASN A 4 14.35 -9.18 -0.83
C ASN A 4 12.85 -9.54 -0.78
N PRO A 5 12.33 -10.44 -1.65
CA PRO A 5 10.95 -10.91 -1.51
C PRO A 5 10.70 -11.62 -0.18
N ILE A 6 11.68 -12.36 0.34
CA ILE A 6 11.56 -13.09 1.61
C ILE A 6 11.41 -12.15 2.79
N MET A 7 12.19 -11.06 2.81
CA MET A 7 12.03 -9.99 3.79
C MET A 7 10.63 -9.35 3.71
N GLY A 8 10.15 -9.02 2.51
CA GLY A 8 8.81 -8.46 2.31
C GLY A 8 7.70 -9.41 2.79
N MET A 9 7.82 -10.71 2.51
CA MET A 9 6.91 -11.73 3.00
C MET A 9 6.90 -11.81 4.53
N ALA A 10 8.07 -11.79 5.18
CA ALA A 10 8.18 -11.82 6.63
C ALA A 10 7.50 -10.60 7.28
N VAL A 11 7.71 -9.40 6.72
CA VAL A 11 7.03 -8.17 7.19
C VAL A 11 5.51 -8.31 7.07
N ASN A 12 5.00 -8.78 5.93
CA ASN A 12 3.56 -8.99 5.75
C ASN A 12 2.98 -9.97 6.78
N LEU A 13 3.70 -11.06 7.09
CA LEU A 13 3.25 -12.04 8.09
C LEU A 13 3.26 -11.46 9.50
N ILE A 14 4.27 -10.66 9.88
CA ILE A 14 4.35 -10.02 11.19
C ILE A 14 3.22 -9.01 11.37
N PHE A 15 3.06 -8.08 10.42
CA PHE A 15 2.02 -7.06 10.49
C PHE A 15 0.61 -7.66 10.36
N GLY A 16 0.42 -8.63 9.47
CA GLY A 16 -0.84 -9.36 9.35
C GLY A 16 -1.20 -10.10 10.65
N SER A 17 -0.21 -10.67 11.35
CA SER A 17 -0.44 -11.33 12.64
C SER A 17 -0.76 -10.32 13.76
N LEU A 18 -0.11 -9.16 13.77
CA LEU A 18 -0.42 -8.08 14.73
C LEU A 18 -1.86 -7.58 14.56
N VAL A 19 -2.30 -7.41 13.32
CA VAL A 19 -3.69 -7.02 13.00
C VAL A 19 -4.67 -8.08 13.44
N MET A 20 -4.40 -9.36 13.26
CA MET A 20 -5.30 -10.40 13.75
C MET A 20 -5.54 -10.32 15.27
N GLY A 21 -4.58 -9.76 16.03
CA GLY A 21 -4.72 -9.50 17.46
C GLY A 21 -5.35 -8.15 17.81
N THR A 22 -5.54 -7.24 16.85
CA THR A 22 -6.01 -5.87 17.09
C THR A 22 -7.33 -5.64 16.35
N ASN A 23 -8.37 -5.15 17.03
CA ASN A 23 -9.73 -4.92 16.50
C ASN A 23 -9.83 -3.77 15.45
N ILE A 24 -8.85 -3.66 14.56
CA ILE A 24 -8.72 -2.56 13.61
C ILE A 24 -9.20 -3.06 12.24
N PRO A 25 -10.07 -2.31 11.53
CA PRO A 25 -10.62 -2.72 10.23
C PRO A 25 -9.63 -2.53 9.06
N PHE A 26 -8.33 -2.78 9.28
CA PHE A 26 -7.26 -2.70 8.28
C PHE A 26 -6.56 -4.05 8.18
N TYR A 27 -5.95 -4.37 7.03
CA TYR A 27 -5.29 -5.66 6.81
C TYR A 27 -3.78 -5.59 7.09
N PHE A 28 -3.13 -4.47 6.76
CA PHE A 28 -1.67 -4.26 6.90
C PHE A 28 -0.77 -5.39 6.37
N ASP A 29 -1.32 -6.30 5.58
CA ASP A 29 -0.73 -7.54 5.05
C ASP A 29 0.02 -7.32 3.74
N THR A 30 0.04 -6.09 3.25
CA THR A 30 0.62 -5.71 1.95
C THR A 30 1.68 -4.62 2.06
N ILE A 31 2.05 -4.22 3.29
CA ILE A 31 3.09 -3.23 3.55
C ILE A 31 4.42 -3.68 2.92
N GLY A 32 4.86 -4.90 3.23
CA GLY A 32 6.07 -5.48 2.67
C GLY A 32 5.99 -5.66 1.15
N THR A 33 4.83 -6.04 0.62
CA THR A 33 4.60 -6.13 -0.84
C THR A 33 4.79 -4.78 -1.52
N MET A 34 4.20 -3.71 -0.98
CA MET A 34 4.32 -2.36 -1.53
C MET A 34 5.75 -1.83 -1.42
N VAL A 35 6.43 -2.07 -0.29
CA VAL A 35 7.84 -1.68 -0.12
C VAL A 35 8.71 -2.37 -1.17
N ILE A 36 8.56 -3.68 -1.37
CA ILE A 36 9.33 -4.39 -2.38
C ILE A 36 8.95 -3.96 -3.80
N ALA A 37 7.66 -3.74 -4.08
CA ALA A 37 7.20 -3.28 -5.37
C ALA A 37 7.77 -1.91 -5.75
N ILE A 38 7.81 -0.96 -4.80
CA ILE A 38 8.33 0.39 -5.02
C ILE A 38 9.86 0.38 -5.17
N LEU A 39 10.57 -0.42 -4.37
CA LEU A 39 12.04 -0.44 -4.39
C LEU A 39 12.62 -1.26 -5.55
N TYR A 40 12.00 -2.40 -5.87
CA TYR A 40 12.54 -3.41 -6.79
C TYR A 40 11.72 -3.59 -8.07
N GLY A 41 10.57 -2.93 -8.17
CA GLY A 41 9.68 -2.97 -9.31
C GLY A 41 8.55 -3.99 -9.21
N PRO A 42 7.61 -3.98 -10.19
CA PRO A 42 6.34 -4.70 -10.12
C PRO A 42 6.49 -6.22 -10.09
N VAL A 43 7.48 -6.79 -10.79
CA VAL A 43 7.67 -8.24 -10.86
C VAL A 43 8.02 -8.83 -9.49
N LEU A 44 8.94 -8.19 -8.77
CA LEU A 44 9.36 -8.62 -7.44
C LEU A 44 8.30 -8.29 -6.38
N GLY A 45 7.56 -7.20 -6.56
CA GLY A 45 6.35 -6.90 -5.78
C GLY A 45 5.31 -8.01 -5.89
N MET A 46 4.92 -8.40 -7.11
CA MET A 46 3.98 -9.49 -7.35
C MET A 46 4.46 -10.81 -6.72
N ALA A 47 5.73 -11.18 -6.92
CA ALA A 47 6.29 -12.40 -6.32
C ALA A 47 6.22 -12.40 -4.79
N THR A 48 6.44 -11.24 -4.17
CA THR A 48 6.34 -11.07 -2.71
C THR A 48 4.90 -11.22 -2.22
N GLY A 49 3.93 -10.62 -2.91
CA GLY A 49 2.52 -10.72 -2.56
C GLY A 49 1.99 -12.14 -2.71
N VAL A 50 2.27 -12.79 -3.84
CA VAL A 50 1.92 -14.19 -4.09
C VAL A 50 2.54 -15.09 -3.03
N GLY A 51 3.86 -14.95 -2.80
CA GLY A 51 4.54 -15.76 -1.81
C GLY A 51 3.98 -15.57 -0.39
N ALA A 52 3.68 -14.33 0.00
CA ALA A 52 3.08 -14.04 1.30
C ALA A 52 1.70 -14.71 1.46
N THR A 53 0.84 -14.61 0.45
CA THR A 53 -0.48 -15.27 0.47
C THR A 53 -0.36 -16.79 0.50
N VAL A 54 0.58 -17.38 -0.24
CA VAL A 54 0.83 -18.83 -0.22
C VAL A 54 1.34 -19.30 1.13
N VAL A 55 2.28 -18.58 1.75
CA VAL A 55 2.78 -18.93 3.09
C VAL A 55 1.68 -18.75 4.14
N ALA A 56 0.90 -17.68 4.07
CA ALA A 56 -0.26 -17.49 4.93
C ALA A 56 -1.31 -18.60 4.73
N SER A 57 -1.42 -19.14 3.51
CA SER A 57 -2.35 -20.21 3.18
C SER A 57 -2.03 -21.53 3.88
N SER A 58 -0.77 -21.74 4.25
CA SER A 58 -0.33 -22.88 5.06
C SER A 58 -0.88 -22.83 6.49
N PHE A 59 -1.22 -21.64 6.99
CA PHE A 59 -1.82 -21.45 8.32
C PHE A 59 -3.35 -21.39 8.28
N ALA A 60 -3.95 -20.92 7.18
CA ALA A 60 -5.39 -20.90 6.96
C ALA A 60 -5.70 -20.97 5.47
N ALA A 61 -6.71 -21.71 5.00
CA ALA A 61 -6.97 -21.85 3.56
C ALA A 61 -7.48 -20.57 2.86
N TYR A 62 -8.05 -19.63 3.63
CA TYR A 62 -8.73 -18.43 3.14
C TYR A 62 -7.87 -17.44 2.32
N PRO A 63 -6.62 -17.08 2.73
CA PRO A 63 -5.79 -16.10 2.03
C PRO A 63 -5.44 -16.50 0.58
N LEU A 64 -5.50 -17.79 0.24
CA LEU A 64 -5.19 -18.28 -1.10
C LEU A 64 -6.16 -17.70 -2.15
N ALA A 65 -7.42 -17.50 -1.78
CA ALA A 65 -8.43 -16.91 -2.66
C ALA A 65 -8.14 -15.43 -2.98
N PHE A 66 -7.32 -14.75 -2.17
CA PHE A 66 -6.94 -13.34 -2.33
C PHE A 66 -5.66 -13.14 -3.14
N ASN A 67 -5.07 -14.23 -3.65
CA ASN A 67 -3.86 -14.16 -4.47
C ASN A 67 -3.98 -13.20 -5.68
N PRO A 68 -5.11 -13.14 -6.43
CA PRO A 68 -5.28 -12.15 -7.50
C PRO A 68 -5.18 -10.70 -7.01
N VAL A 69 -5.66 -10.42 -5.78
CA VAL A 69 -5.55 -9.09 -5.15
C VAL A 69 -4.09 -8.79 -4.82
N ALA A 70 -3.35 -9.76 -4.29
CA ALA A 70 -1.92 -9.58 -3.98
C ALA A 70 -1.06 -9.31 -5.23
N ILE A 71 -1.36 -10.00 -6.34
CA ILE A 71 -0.74 -9.75 -7.65
C ILE A 71 -1.07 -8.33 -8.11
N LEU A 72 -2.35 -7.94 -8.07
CA LEU A 72 -2.78 -6.61 -8.48
C LEU A 72 -2.05 -5.52 -7.68
N VAL A 73 -1.95 -5.67 -6.35
CA VAL A 73 -1.21 -4.74 -5.48
C VAL A 73 0.25 -4.63 -5.91
N GLY A 74 0.95 -5.76 -6.04
CA GLY A 74 2.36 -5.77 -6.42
C GLY A 74 2.62 -5.13 -7.79
N PHE A 75 1.72 -5.37 -8.74
CA PHE A 75 1.79 -4.76 -10.06
C PHE A 75 1.49 -3.24 -10.01
N LEU A 76 0.35 -2.86 -9.44
CA LEU A 76 -0.14 -1.49 -9.45
C LEU A 76 0.85 -0.54 -8.75
N PHE A 77 1.27 -0.89 -7.54
CA PHE A 77 2.18 -0.05 -6.75
C PHE A 77 3.64 -0.18 -7.21
N GLY A 78 4.02 -1.24 -7.92
CA GLY A 78 5.33 -1.33 -8.55
C GLY A 78 5.45 -0.44 -9.80
N VAL A 79 4.42 -0.43 -10.64
CA VAL A 79 4.35 0.45 -11.82
C VAL A 79 4.18 1.90 -11.39
N LEU A 80 3.27 2.19 -10.45
CA LEU A 80 3.11 3.55 -9.90
C LEU A 80 4.35 3.98 -9.12
N GLY A 81 5.05 3.04 -8.46
CA GLY A 81 6.34 3.23 -7.79
C GLY A 81 7.42 3.82 -8.69
N SER A 82 7.39 3.49 -9.98
CA SER A 82 8.32 4.02 -10.99
C SER A 82 7.98 5.43 -11.50
N ARG A 83 6.86 6.03 -11.06
CA ARG A 83 6.38 7.34 -11.50
C ARG A 83 6.50 8.35 -10.36
N SER A 84 6.82 9.61 -10.66
CA SER A 84 7.01 10.71 -9.68
C SER A 84 5.76 11.10 -8.84
N PHE A 85 4.73 10.24 -8.80
CA PHE A 85 3.48 10.46 -8.07
C PHE A 85 3.62 10.39 -6.54
N PHE A 86 4.69 9.78 -6.02
CA PHE A 86 5.01 9.73 -4.58
C PHE A 86 5.67 11.00 -4.02
N ARG A 87 5.78 12.05 -4.84
CA ARG A 87 6.38 13.33 -4.43
C ARG A 87 5.54 14.07 -3.38
N TYR A 88 4.21 13.86 -3.37
CA TYR A 88 3.27 14.53 -2.47
C TYR A 88 2.47 13.55 -1.62
N VAL A 89 2.26 13.86 -0.33
CA VAL A 89 1.43 13.06 0.59
C VAL A 89 0.02 12.84 0.00
N THR A 90 -0.57 13.89 -0.56
CA THR A 90 -1.90 13.86 -1.19
C THR A 90 -1.94 12.93 -2.41
N GLY A 91 -0.89 12.90 -3.22
CA GLY A 91 -0.77 11.98 -4.36
C GLY A 91 -0.68 10.52 -3.93
N THR A 92 0.05 10.24 -2.84
CA THR A 92 0.11 8.92 -2.22
C THR A 92 -1.25 8.47 -1.68
N ILE A 93 -1.99 9.36 -1.00
CA ILE A 93 -3.34 9.03 -0.52
C ILE A 93 -4.30 8.73 -1.68
N ALA A 94 -4.30 9.58 -2.72
CA ALA A 94 -5.16 9.39 -3.88
C ALA A 94 -4.86 8.08 -4.63
N THR A 95 -3.57 7.77 -4.84
CA THR A 95 -3.16 6.51 -5.49
C THR A 95 -3.48 5.29 -4.64
N GLY A 96 -3.34 5.38 -3.31
CA GLY A 96 -3.76 4.34 -2.38
C GLY A 96 -5.27 4.10 -2.39
N LEU A 97 -6.08 5.16 -2.41
CA LEU A 97 -7.54 5.05 -2.49
C LEU A 97 -8.00 4.45 -3.81
N VAL A 98 -7.50 4.95 -4.95
CA VAL A 98 -7.86 4.42 -6.28
C VAL A 98 -7.38 2.98 -6.44
N GLY A 99 -6.16 2.69 -6.02
CA GLY A 99 -5.62 1.32 -6.05
C GLY A 99 -6.40 0.37 -5.13
N GLY A 100 -6.84 0.86 -3.98
CA GLY A 100 -7.66 0.10 -3.04
C GLY A 100 -9.09 -0.13 -3.53
N MET A 101 -9.70 0.81 -4.28
CA MET A 101 -10.97 0.56 -4.97
C MET A 101 -10.84 -0.59 -5.97
N LEU A 102 -9.79 -0.59 -6.81
CA LEU A 102 -9.54 -1.68 -7.77
C LEU A 102 -9.33 -3.02 -7.05
N CYS A 103 -8.55 -3.02 -5.96
CA CYS A 103 -8.37 -4.21 -5.13
C CYS A 103 -9.69 -4.69 -4.51
N GLY A 104 -10.54 -3.76 -4.05
CA GLY A 104 -11.86 -4.04 -3.50
C GLY A 104 -12.78 -4.69 -4.54
N MET A 105 -12.78 -4.21 -5.78
CA MET A 105 -13.57 -4.82 -6.85
C MET A 105 -13.14 -6.27 -7.14
N VAL A 106 -11.84 -6.53 -7.15
CA VAL A 106 -11.31 -7.90 -7.35
C VAL A 106 -11.58 -8.79 -6.14
N SER A 107 -11.61 -8.22 -4.92
CA SER A 107 -11.83 -8.99 -3.70
C SER A 107 -13.28 -9.40 -3.47
N VAL A 108 -14.26 -8.77 -4.13
CA VAL A 108 -15.68 -9.18 -4.07
C VAL A 108 -15.85 -10.65 -4.46
N TYR A 109 -15.13 -11.13 -5.49
CA TYR A 109 -15.26 -12.51 -5.97
C TYR A 109 -14.86 -13.56 -4.91
N PRO A 110 -13.61 -13.53 -4.35
CA PRO A 110 -13.22 -14.48 -3.32
C PRO A 110 -14.02 -14.31 -2.03
N LEU A 111 -14.50 -13.09 -1.73
CA LEU A 111 -15.36 -12.85 -0.58
C LEU A 111 -16.67 -13.64 -0.70
N ILE A 112 -17.45 -13.42 -1.76
CA ILE A 112 -18.74 -14.11 -1.96
C ILE A 112 -18.58 -15.65 -1.96
N PHE A 113 -17.49 -16.16 -2.54
CA PHE A 113 -17.26 -17.60 -2.62
C PHE A 113 -16.77 -18.24 -1.30
N SER A 114 -16.20 -17.44 -0.39
CA SER A 114 -15.52 -17.94 0.80
C SER A 114 -16.28 -17.66 2.12
N PHE A 115 -17.47 -17.06 2.07
CA PHE A 115 -18.26 -16.64 3.24
C PHE A 115 -18.93 -17.79 4.03
N GLY A 116 -18.16 -18.83 4.33
CA GLY A 116 -18.49 -19.82 5.37
C GLY A 116 -17.83 -19.56 6.73
N ASN A 117 -16.74 -18.76 6.82
CA ASN A 117 -15.95 -18.60 8.05
C ASN A 117 -15.22 -17.25 8.13
N SER A 118 -15.87 -16.15 8.54
CA SER A 118 -15.23 -14.83 8.66
C SER A 118 -15.07 -14.37 10.11
N ASP A 119 -14.16 -14.99 10.85
CA ASP A 119 -13.88 -14.74 12.27
C ASP A 119 -12.98 -13.52 12.57
N GLY A 120 -12.74 -12.64 11.60
CA GLY A 120 -11.83 -11.51 11.78
C GLY A 120 -12.54 -10.26 12.30
N ILE A 121 -12.51 -9.98 13.60
CA ILE A 121 -13.21 -8.83 14.20
C ILE A 121 -12.81 -7.51 13.49
N GLY A 122 -13.82 -6.71 13.12
CA GLY A 122 -13.67 -5.51 12.27
C GLY A 122 -14.31 -5.65 10.89
N ARG A 123 -14.09 -6.78 10.19
CA ARG A 123 -14.81 -7.12 8.93
C ARG A 123 -16.28 -7.49 9.16
N PRO A 124 -16.65 -8.39 10.10
CA PRO A 124 -18.03 -8.73 10.37
C PRO A 124 -18.78 -7.58 11.02
N GLY A 125 -18.11 -6.70 11.77
CA GLY A 125 -18.74 -5.51 12.35
C GLY A 125 -19.19 -4.51 11.27
N LEU A 126 -18.31 -4.18 10.33
CA LEU A 126 -18.63 -3.31 9.20
C LEU A 126 -19.63 -3.97 8.23
N LEU A 127 -19.49 -5.27 8.01
CA LEU A 127 -20.41 -6.06 7.19
C LEU A 127 -21.81 -6.07 7.80
N LEU A 128 -21.93 -6.33 9.10
CA LEU A 128 -23.20 -6.29 9.83
C LEU A 128 -23.83 -4.90 9.77
N TYR A 129 -23.05 -3.84 9.92
CA TYR A 129 -23.53 -2.47 9.76
C TYR A 129 -24.14 -2.22 8.37
N PHE A 130 -23.44 -2.60 7.29
CA PHE A 130 -23.97 -2.46 5.94
C PHE A 130 -25.16 -3.39 5.66
N GLN A 131 -25.18 -4.58 6.26
CA GLN A 131 -26.28 -5.53 6.14
C GLN A 131 -27.54 -4.98 6.82
N LEU A 132 -27.40 -4.35 7.99
CA LEU A 132 -28.51 -3.69 8.69
C LEU A 132 -29.10 -2.52 7.90
N ILE A 133 -28.27 -1.78 7.17
CA ILE A 133 -28.72 -0.62 6.37
C ILE A 133 -29.32 -1.06 5.03
N THR A 134 -28.72 -2.05 4.38
CA THR A 134 -29.07 -2.40 2.99
C THR A 134 -30.11 -3.51 2.92
N GLY A 135 -30.20 -4.36 3.95
CA GLY A 135 -31.09 -5.53 3.97
C GLY A 135 -30.67 -6.67 3.02
N ASP A 136 -29.61 -6.48 2.23
CA ASP A 136 -29.06 -7.46 1.30
C ASP A 136 -27.60 -7.76 1.66
N GLU A 137 -27.31 -9.04 1.85
CA GLU A 137 -25.98 -9.56 2.18
C GLU A 137 -24.96 -9.26 1.07
N ARG A 138 -25.36 -9.36 -0.20
CA ARG A 138 -24.43 -9.19 -1.34
C ARG A 138 -23.97 -7.75 -1.47
N LEU A 139 -24.90 -6.81 -1.32
CA LEU A 139 -24.60 -5.39 -1.36
C LEU A 139 -23.75 -4.97 -0.14
N ALA A 140 -24.01 -5.56 1.03
CA ALA A 140 -23.20 -5.34 2.21
C ALA A 140 -21.74 -5.78 2.02
N ILE A 141 -21.52 -6.95 1.40
CA ILE A 141 -20.18 -7.45 1.07
C ILE A 141 -19.45 -6.49 0.14
N ILE A 142 -20.11 -6.00 -0.91
CA ILE A 142 -19.49 -5.08 -1.87
C ILE A 142 -19.10 -3.76 -1.20
N CYS A 143 -20.03 -3.14 -0.46
CA CYS A 143 -19.79 -1.89 0.24
C CYS A 143 -18.66 -2.02 1.28
N GLN A 144 -18.69 -3.11 2.06
CA GLN A 144 -17.66 -3.40 3.06
C GLN A 144 -16.29 -3.64 2.41
N ALA A 145 -16.24 -4.42 1.32
CA ALA A 145 -15.00 -4.70 0.60
C ALA A 145 -14.39 -3.41 0.02
N LEU A 146 -15.19 -2.61 -0.70
CA LEU A 146 -14.71 -1.38 -1.32
C LEU A 146 -14.17 -0.41 -0.27
N LEU A 147 -14.91 -0.19 0.83
CA LEU A 147 -14.50 0.73 1.88
C LEU A 147 -13.24 0.24 2.60
N SER A 148 -13.24 -1.01 3.08
CA SER A 148 -12.11 -1.57 3.81
C SER A 148 -10.84 -1.64 2.96
N HIS A 149 -10.93 -2.09 1.70
CA HIS A 149 -9.76 -2.17 0.83
C HIS A 149 -9.25 -0.79 0.40
N SER A 150 -10.13 0.19 0.16
CA SER A 150 -9.70 1.55 -0.20
C SER A 150 -8.94 2.23 0.94
N VAL A 151 -9.49 2.18 2.15
CA VAL A 151 -8.88 2.82 3.30
C VAL A 151 -7.60 2.10 3.70
N ASP A 152 -7.59 0.77 3.72
CA ASP A 152 -6.39 -0.02 3.98
C ASP A 152 -5.25 0.31 3.01
N LYS A 153 -5.52 0.40 1.70
CA LYS A 153 -4.47 0.72 0.71
C LYS A 153 -3.94 2.13 0.81
N ALA A 154 -4.76 3.10 1.23
CA ALA A 154 -4.27 4.45 1.54
C ALA A 154 -3.30 4.45 2.73
N PHE A 155 -3.67 3.80 3.84
CA PHE A 155 -2.84 3.75 5.04
C PHE A 155 -1.57 2.91 4.86
N THR A 156 -1.70 1.71 4.28
CA THR A 156 -0.55 0.83 4.01
C THR A 156 0.46 1.47 3.07
N LEU A 157 0.00 2.20 2.04
CA LEU A 157 0.89 2.89 1.11
C LEU A 157 1.62 4.06 1.78
N LEU A 158 0.91 4.87 2.58
CA LEU A 158 1.54 5.93 3.39
C LEU A 158 2.60 5.36 4.33
N LEU A 159 2.28 4.25 4.99
CA LEU A 159 3.18 3.59 5.92
C LEU A 159 4.38 2.97 5.18
N ALA A 160 4.17 2.35 4.02
CA ALA A 160 5.23 1.86 3.16
C ALA A 160 6.18 2.99 2.71
N CYS A 161 5.65 4.13 2.27
CA CYS A 161 6.46 5.29 1.91
C CYS A 161 7.23 5.87 3.11
N THR A 162 6.60 5.92 4.28
CA THR A 162 7.23 6.37 5.54
C THR A 162 8.35 5.42 5.95
N LEU A 163 8.12 4.10 5.88
CA LEU A 163 9.14 3.09 6.13
C LEU A 163 10.32 3.21 5.15
N ILE A 164 10.07 3.45 3.86
CA ILE A 164 11.14 3.68 2.88
C ILE A 164 11.96 4.93 3.23
N ARG A 165 11.31 5.99 3.76
CA ARG A 165 12.00 7.22 4.18
C ARG A 165 12.85 7.00 5.44
N PHE A 166 12.34 6.27 6.42
CA PHE A 166 13.05 5.97 7.67
C PHE A 166 13.97 4.74 7.56
N ALA A 167 13.94 4.02 6.45
CA ALA A 167 14.77 2.83 6.25
C ALA A 167 16.27 3.19 6.29
N PRO A 168 17.08 2.49 7.09
CA PRO A 168 18.51 2.75 7.18
C PRO A 168 19.24 2.45 5.85
N ILE A 169 20.31 3.21 5.62
CA ILE A 169 21.14 3.26 4.40
C ILE A 169 21.59 1.87 3.89
N ALA A 170 21.62 0.84 4.75
CA ALA A 170 21.92 -0.55 4.39
C ALA A 170 20.97 -1.16 3.35
N LEU A 171 19.68 -0.79 3.35
CA LEU A 171 18.72 -1.21 2.30
C LEU A 171 18.88 -0.40 1.00
N ARG A 172 19.36 0.84 1.10
CA ARG A 172 19.56 1.79 -0.02
C ARG A 172 20.84 1.55 -0.82
N THR A 173 21.88 0.97 -0.21
CA THR A 173 23.24 1.00 -0.80
C THR A 173 23.62 -0.29 -1.50
N TYR A 174 23.05 -1.45 -1.12
CA TYR A 174 23.38 -2.75 -1.71
C TYR A 174 22.40 -3.23 -2.80
N PHE A 175 21.22 -2.61 -2.93
CA PHE A 175 20.04 -3.30 -3.48
C PHE A 175 19.09 -2.40 -4.30
N VAL A 176 19.61 -1.40 -5.03
CA VAL A 176 18.77 -0.58 -5.92
C VAL A 176 18.95 -1.02 -7.37
N PHE A 177 17.85 -1.40 -8.03
CA PHE A 177 17.84 -1.65 -9.47
C PHE A 177 18.26 -0.36 -10.20
N PRO A 178 19.20 -0.38 -11.16
CA PRO A 178 19.81 0.83 -11.71
C PRO A 178 18.82 1.87 -12.28
N GLY A 179 17.61 1.45 -12.67
CA GLY A 179 16.56 2.31 -13.20
C GLY A 179 15.72 3.09 -12.18
N ASN A 180 15.80 2.78 -10.88
CA ASN A 180 14.90 3.38 -9.85
C ASN A 180 15.62 4.25 -8.80
N ARG A 181 16.92 4.51 -8.99
CA ARG A 181 17.78 5.23 -8.02
C ARG A 181 17.35 6.69 -7.81
N SER A 182 16.85 7.33 -8.86
CA SER A 182 16.35 8.70 -8.86
C SER A 182 15.02 8.88 -8.11
N ILE A 183 14.21 7.83 -7.95
CA ILE A 183 12.87 7.95 -7.32
C ILE A 183 12.97 7.98 -5.80
N VAL A 184 13.88 7.17 -5.26
CA VAL A 184 14.14 7.06 -3.82
C VAL A 184 14.68 8.38 -3.24
N GLU A 185 15.30 9.24 -4.06
CA GLU A 185 15.74 10.59 -3.66
C GLU A 185 14.61 11.63 -3.59
N HIS A 186 13.48 11.42 -4.30
CA HIS A 186 12.39 12.41 -4.42
C HIS A 186 11.13 12.11 -3.59
N ILE A 187 11.07 10.98 -2.89
CA ILE A 187 9.95 10.64 -2.00
C ILE A 187 9.94 11.62 -0.79
N PHE A 188 8.90 12.45 -0.70
CA PHE A 188 8.68 13.50 0.31
C PHE A 188 9.66 14.71 0.32
N GLN A 189 10.14 15.15 -0.83
CA GLN A 189 10.77 16.49 -0.94
C GLN A 189 9.70 17.58 -1.12
N GLU A 190 8.89 17.83 -0.08
CA GLU A 190 7.93 18.95 -0.10
C GLU A 190 8.58 20.28 0.39
N SER A 191 9.68 20.21 1.13
CA SER A 191 10.22 21.37 1.86
C SER A 191 11.49 22.02 1.31
N ALA A 192 12.11 21.47 0.26
CA ALA A 192 13.35 22.04 -0.29
C ALA A 192 13.10 23.03 -1.45
N ASP A 193 12.09 22.78 -2.28
CA ASP A 193 11.85 23.53 -3.52
C ASP A 193 11.04 24.82 -3.27
N ASN A 194 10.11 24.79 -2.31
CA ASN A 194 9.25 25.94 -2.01
C ASN A 194 9.95 27.07 -1.22
N LYS A 195 11.18 26.83 -0.72
CA LYS A 195 12.01 27.88 -0.09
C LYS A 195 12.89 28.62 -1.11
N GLY A 196 13.32 27.95 -2.18
CA GLY A 196 14.12 28.56 -3.24
C GLY A 196 13.33 29.61 -4.01
N TYR A 197 12.09 29.30 -4.39
CA TYR A 197 11.24 30.26 -5.09
C TYR A 197 10.85 31.49 -4.25
N SER A 198 10.72 31.33 -2.92
CA SER A 198 10.42 32.46 -2.04
C SER A 198 11.64 33.37 -1.79
N GLU A 199 12.85 32.81 -1.68
CA GLU A 199 14.08 33.62 -1.50
C GLU A 199 14.49 34.33 -2.79
N ASP A 200 14.39 33.66 -3.94
CA ASP A 200 14.75 34.26 -5.23
C ASP A 200 13.78 35.40 -5.61
N ALA A 201 12.49 35.25 -5.31
CA ALA A 201 11.50 36.31 -5.49
C ALA A 201 11.73 37.50 -4.53
N TYR A 202 12.19 37.25 -3.30
CA TYR A 202 12.49 38.31 -2.34
C TYR A 202 13.75 39.09 -2.76
N ARG A 203 14.82 38.40 -3.17
CA ARG A 203 16.08 39.02 -3.63
C ARG A 203 15.92 39.79 -4.94
N ALA A 204 15.04 39.35 -5.83
CA ALA A 204 14.70 40.07 -7.07
C ALA A 204 13.94 41.38 -6.78
N SER A 205 13.17 41.44 -5.70
CA SER A 205 12.42 42.66 -5.30
C SER A 205 13.30 43.73 -4.65
N GLU A 206 14.32 43.35 -3.88
CA GLU A 206 15.29 44.29 -3.30
C GLU A 206 16.15 44.98 -4.38
N TYR A 207 16.48 44.29 -5.46
CA TYR A 207 17.25 44.87 -6.57
C TYR A 207 16.44 45.85 -7.44
N SER A 208 15.11 45.73 -7.48
CA SER A 208 14.26 46.57 -8.33
C SER A 208 13.75 47.84 -7.64
N THR A 209 14.03 48.02 -6.34
CA THR A 209 13.55 49.18 -5.55
C THR A 209 14.71 50.09 -5.11
N GLY A 210 15.94 49.81 -5.56
CA GLY A 210 17.18 50.49 -5.18
C GLY A 210 17.76 51.43 -6.24
N THR A 211 16.93 52.12 -7.03
CA THR A 211 17.34 53.21 -7.94
C THR A 211 16.43 54.42 -7.77
#